data_AF-A0A3B8UQQ9-F1
#
_entry.id   AF-A0A3B8UQQ9-F1
#
_cell.length_a   1.000
_cell.length_b   1.000
_cell.length_c   1.000
_cell.angle_alpha   90.00
_cell.angle_beta   90.00
_cell.angle_gamma   90.00
#
_symmetry.space_group_name_H-M   'P 1'
#
loop_
_entity.id
_entity.type
_entity.pdbx_description
1 polymer ?
#
loop_
_entity_poly.entity_id
_entity_poly.type
_entity_poly.pdbx_seq_one_letter_code
_entity_poly.pdbx_strand_id
1 'polypeptide(L)'
;TVIIHNFITSICANSTPESGIRLSDEHNEMLNSIKKFNYETIYMNPKFNVYRNYAALIIRSIYDTLMESYDSTDGVNTIYRLLKRKKSYPQLIKNFVKHLLIYSDTPSEIYNDVYSRLYPDTCQDEALEGRLKEEYKNRRIYGLFETELIYAQAIIDYISGMTDRYAIEIFNELIRY
;
A
#
# COMPACT_ATOMS: atom_id res chain seq x y z
N THR A 1 34.30 -6.03 -2.61
CA THR A 1 34.52 -4.58 -2.45
C THR A 1 34.86 -3.86 -3.76
N VAL A 2 35.51 -4.50 -4.73
CA VAL A 2 35.91 -3.90 -6.03
C VAL A 2 34.73 -3.41 -6.88
N ILE A 3 33.65 -4.20 -7.01
CA ILE A 3 32.49 -3.84 -7.86
C ILE A 3 31.81 -2.55 -7.39
N ILE A 4 31.51 -2.45 -6.09
CA ILE A 4 30.86 -1.26 -5.52
C ILE A 4 31.76 -0.02 -5.65
N HIS A 5 33.06 -0.17 -5.39
CA HIS A 5 34.01 0.93 -5.54
C HIS A 5 34.06 1.47 -6.99
N ASN A 6 34.06 0.58 -7.97
CA ASN A 6 34.05 0.97 -9.39
C ASN A 6 32.78 1.73 -9.77
N PHE A 7 31.61 1.29 -9.29
CA PHE A 7 30.36 2.01 -9.53
C PHE A 7 30.32 3.38 -8.87
N ILE A 8 30.76 3.50 -7.61
CA ILE A 8 30.84 4.80 -6.93
C ILE A 8 31.75 5.76 -7.70
N THR A 9 32.94 5.30 -8.08
CA THR A 9 33.91 6.12 -8.83
C THR A 9 33.35 6.56 -10.18
N SER A 10 32.69 5.65 -10.90
CA SER A 10 32.04 5.94 -12.18
C SER A 10 30.90 6.96 -12.01
N ILE A 11 30.05 6.83 -10.99
CA ILE A 11 28.99 7.81 -10.70
C ILE A 11 29.59 9.19 -10.45
N CYS A 12 30.59 9.28 -9.58
CA CYS A 12 31.23 10.56 -9.24
C CYS A 12 31.88 11.23 -10.46
N ALA A 13 32.45 10.45 -11.39
CA ALA A 13 33.13 10.99 -12.57
C ALA A 13 32.19 11.40 -13.71
N ASN A 14 30.97 10.84 -13.78
CA ASN A 14 30.08 11.00 -14.95
C ASN A 14 28.77 11.73 -14.65
N SER A 15 28.48 12.01 -13.38
CA SER A 15 27.26 12.71 -12.98
C SER A 15 27.46 14.23 -12.94
N THR A 16 26.50 14.97 -13.48
CA THR A 16 26.44 16.44 -13.43
C THR A 16 24.99 16.88 -13.19
N PRO A 17 24.72 18.13 -12.77
CA PRO A 17 23.35 18.63 -12.65
C PRO A 17 22.55 18.49 -13.96
N GLU A 18 23.19 18.67 -15.11
CA GLU A 18 22.56 18.62 -16.43
C GLU A 18 22.32 17.18 -16.91
N SER A 19 23.25 16.26 -16.63
CA SER A 19 23.17 14.85 -17.07
C SER A 19 22.53 13.90 -16.05
N GLY A 20 22.28 14.37 -14.83
CA GLY A 20 21.76 13.58 -13.72
C GLY A 20 22.78 12.58 -13.14
N ILE A 21 22.29 11.65 -12.32
CA ILE A 21 23.10 10.58 -11.73
C ILE A 21 23.28 9.49 -12.79
N ARG A 22 24.52 9.31 -13.28
CA ARG A 22 24.81 8.30 -14.29
C ARG A 22 26.15 7.61 -14.09
N LEU A 23 26.21 6.36 -14.52
CA LEU A 23 27.46 5.63 -14.75
C LEU A 23 28.02 6.01 -16.14
N SER A 24 29.31 5.75 -16.33
CA SER A 24 29.89 5.58 -17.67
C SER A 24 29.23 4.41 -18.39
N ASP A 25 29.27 4.39 -19.71
CA ASP A 25 28.63 3.34 -20.52
C ASP A 25 29.15 1.92 -20.17
N GLU A 26 30.47 1.75 -20.03
CA GLU A 26 31.10 0.49 -19.61
C GLU A 26 30.55 -0.03 -18.27
N HIS A 27 30.51 0.82 -17.25
CA HIS A 27 30.02 0.44 -15.92
C HIS A 27 28.51 0.19 -15.90
N ASN A 28 27.74 0.85 -16.77
CA ASN A 28 26.32 0.58 -16.94
C ASN A 28 26.09 -0.82 -17.56
N GLU A 29 26.89 -1.19 -18.57
CA GLU A 29 26.89 -2.53 -19.15
C GLU A 29 27.28 -3.60 -18.11
N MET A 30 28.29 -3.32 -17.29
CA MET A 30 28.68 -4.18 -16.17
C MET A 30 27.53 -4.36 -15.17
N LEU A 31 26.85 -3.29 -14.77
CA LEU A 31 25.69 -3.36 -13.87
C LEU A 31 24.56 -4.20 -14.47
N ASN A 32 24.25 -4.00 -15.75
CA ASN A 32 23.23 -4.76 -16.44
C ASN A 32 23.58 -6.26 -16.55
N SER A 33 24.86 -6.57 -16.78
CA SER A 33 25.34 -7.96 -16.82
C SER A 33 25.22 -8.64 -15.45
N ILE A 34 25.56 -7.93 -14.36
CA ILE A 34 25.38 -8.44 -12.99
C ILE A 34 23.90 -8.63 -12.67
N LYS A 35 23.03 -7.67 -13.03
CA LYS A 35 21.59 -7.81 -12.84
C LYS A 35 21.06 -9.03 -13.59
N LYS A 36 21.42 -9.20 -14.87
CA LYS A 36 21.02 -10.35 -15.69
C LYS A 36 21.41 -11.66 -15.01
N PHE A 37 22.67 -11.79 -14.61
CA PHE A 37 23.15 -12.97 -13.89
C PHE A 37 22.35 -13.24 -12.60
N ASN A 38 22.09 -12.20 -11.79
CA ASN A 38 21.31 -12.34 -10.56
C ASN A 38 19.86 -12.78 -10.83
N TYR A 39 19.22 -12.24 -11.87
CA TYR A 39 17.86 -12.67 -12.24
C TYR A 39 17.85 -14.13 -12.68
N GLU A 40 18.75 -14.54 -13.56
CA GLU A 40 18.82 -15.89 -14.10
C GLU A 40 19.17 -16.93 -13.02
N THR A 41 20.04 -16.58 -12.07
CA THR A 41 20.62 -17.54 -11.11
C THR A 41 19.92 -17.54 -9.76
N ILE A 42 19.44 -16.39 -9.29
CA ILE A 42 18.87 -16.21 -7.95
C ILE A 42 17.36 -16.00 -8.07
N TYR A 43 16.92 -14.89 -8.64
CA TYR A 43 15.49 -14.49 -8.56
C TYR A 43 14.55 -15.39 -9.37
N MET A 44 15.01 -15.98 -10.48
CA MET A 44 14.22 -16.91 -11.30
C MET A 44 14.36 -18.37 -10.85
N ASN A 45 15.07 -18.65 -9.75
CA ASN A 45 15.18 -19.99 -9.23
C ASN A 45 13.78 -20.56 -8.91
N PRO A 46 13.42 -21.76 -9.43
CA PRO A 46 12.10 -22.37 -9.20
C PRO A 46 11.75 -22.59 -7.72
N LYS A 47 12.74 -22.68 -6.82
CA LYS A 47 12.52 -22.77 -5.37
C LYS A 47 11.67 -21.61 -4.84
N PHE A 48 11.77 -20.42 -5.44
CA PHE A 48 10.97 -19.26 -5.05
C PHE A 48 9.52 -19.32 -5.56
N ASN A 49 9.16 -20.27 -6.43
CA ASN A 49 7.80 -20.39 -6.95
C ASN A 49 6.78 -20.68 -5.85
N VAL A 50 7.15 -21.46 -4.84
CA VAL A 50 6.28 -21.74 -3.69
C VAL A 50 5.90 -20.44 -2.97
N TYR A 51 6.90 -19.63 -2.65
CA TYR A 51 6.68 -18.33 -1.99
C TYR A 51 5.97 -17.33 -2.92
N ARG A 52 6.32 -17.26 -4.22
CA ARG A 52 5.62 -16.40 -5.20
C ARG A 52 4.13 -16.73 -5.28
N ASN A 53 3.79 -18.02 -5.36
CA ASN A 53 2.40 -18.46 -5.42
C ASN A 53 1.66 -18.13 -4.12
N TYR A 54 2.32 -18.32 -2.97
CA TYR A 54 1.76 -17.96 -1.66
C TYR A 54 1.51 -16.45 -1.53
N ALA A 55 2.49 -15.62 -1.88
CA ALA A 55 2.35 -14.16 -1.85
C ALA A 55 1.25 -13.67 -2.81
N ALA A 56 1.17 -14.24 -4.01
CA ALA A 56 0.11 -13.91 -4.97
C ALA A 56 -1.28 -14.27 -4.45
N LEU A 57 -1.43 -15.42 -3.78
CA LEU A 57 -2.69 -15.80 -3.13
C LEU A 57 -3.06 -14.78 -2.05
N ILE A 58 -2.12 -14.43 -1.16
CA ILE A 58 -2.35 -13.45 -0.08
C ILE A 58 -2.83 -12.11 -0.65
N ILE A 59 -2.05 -11.53 -1.57
CA ILE A 59 -2.33 -10.20 -2.12
C ILE A 59 -3.69 -10.17 -2.83
N ARG A 60 -3.99 -11.18 -3.64
CA ARG A 60 -5.27 -11.27 -4.35
C ARG A 60 -6.44 -11.43 -3.40
N SER A 61 -6.34 -12.32 -2.41
CA SER A 61 -7.43 -12.50 -1.44
C SER A 61 -7.73 -11.24 -0.63
N ILE A 62 -6.70 -10.46 -0.24
CA ILE A 62 -6.90 -9.17 0.42
C ILE A 62 -7.58 -8.18 -0.53
N TYR A 63 -7.07 -8.08 -1.76
CA TYR A 63 -7.63 -7.19 -2.78
C TYR A 63 -9.11 -7.49 -3.04
N ASP A 64 -9.43 -8.75 -3.35
CA ASP A 64 -10.79 -9.21 -3.67
C ASP A 64 -11.75 -8.96 -2.50
N THR A 65 -11.31 -9.25 -1.27
CA THR A 65 -12.10 -8.98 -0.05
C THR A 65 -12.44 -7.50 0.11
N LEU A 66 -11.50 -6.60 -0.18
CA LEU A 66 -11.76 -5.17 -0.11
C LEU A 66 -12.63 -4.70 -1.29
N MET A 67 -12.38 -5.24 -2.49
CA MET A 67 -13.06 -4.86 -3.72
C MET A 67 -14.55 -5.21 -3.70
N GLU A 68 -14.92 -6.34 -3.10
CA GLU A 68 -16.32 -6.74 -2.89
C GLU A 68 -17.17 -5.70 -2.13
N SER A 69 -16.55 -4.80 -1.37
CA SER A 69 -17.26 -3.74 -0.65
C SER A 69 -17.53 -2.50 -1.50
N TYR A 70 -17.01 -2.44 -2.72
CA TYR A 70 -17.22 -1.31 -3.63
C TYR A 70 -18.71 -1.13 -3.96
N ASP A 71 -19.14 0.12 -3.98
CA ASP A 71 -20.47 0.52 -4.41
C ASP A 71 -20.34 1.46 -5.62
N SER A 72 -20.81 0.99 -6.78
CA SER A 72 -20.77 1.73 -8.03
C SER A 72 -21.79 2.87 -8.13
N THR A 73 -22.72 2.96 -7.18
CA THR A 73 -23.76 4.00 -7.15
C THR A 73 -23.42 5.15 -6.22
N ASP A 74 -22.70 4.88 -5.13
CA ASP A 74 -22.29 5.88 -4.15
C ASP A 74 -20.97 5.49 -3.46
N GLY A 75 -19.90 6.22 -3.75
CA GLY A 75 -18.59 5.99 -3.16
C GLY A 75 -18.56 6.17 -1.64
N VAL A 76 -19.46 6.97 -1.04
CA VAL A 76 -19.61 7.07 0.41
C VAL A 76 -20.15 5.75 0.99
N ASN A 77 -21.13 5.13 0.30
CA ASN A 77 -21.69 3.85 0.72
C ASN A 77 -20.65 2.72 0.71
N THR A 78 -19.59 2.81 -0.10
CA THR A 78 -18.44 1.88 -0.05
C THR A 78 -17.85 1.80 1.36
N ILE A 79 -17.67 2.93 2.04
CA ILE A 79 -17.15 2.97 3.42
C ILE A 79 -18.11 2.23 4.38
N TYR A 80 -19.41 2.45 4.24
CA TYR A 80 -20.41 1.80 5.08
C TYR A 80 -20.51 0.29 4.82
N ARG A 81 -20.34 -0.16 3.57
CA ARG A 81 -20.22 -1.59 3.23
C ARG A 81 -19.00 -2.23 3.89
N LEU A 82 -17.85 -1.55 3.87
CA LEU A 82 -16.65 -1.99 4.58
C LEU A 82 -16.92 -2.14 6.08
N LEU A 83 -17.50 -1.12 6.72
CA LEU A 83 -17.78 -1.13 8.16
C LEU A 83 -18.70 -2.29 8.59
N LYS A 84 -19.66 -2.70 7.75
CA LYS A 84 -20.52 -3.88 8.03
C LYS A 84 -19.69 -5.17 8.13
N ARG A 85 -18.56 -5.25 7.43
CA ARG A 85 -17.65 -6.40 7.44
C ARG A 85 -16.64 -6.37 8.58
N LYS A 86 -16.57 -5.29 9.38
CA LYS A 86 -15.62 -5.13 10.49
C LYS A 86 -15.71 -6.28 11.52
N LYS A 87 -16.89 -6.86 11.73
CA LYS A 87 -17.04 -7.99 12.66
C LYS A 87 -16.29 -9.23 12.17
N SER A 88 -16.30 -9.48 10.87
CA SER A 88 -15.64 -10.63 10.24
C SER A 88 -14.15 -10.39 10.03
N TYR A 89 -13.76 -9.16 9.66
CA TYR A 89 -12.37 -8.80 9.38
C TYR A 89 -11.95 -7.53 10.15
N PRO A 90 -11.89 -7.60 11.50
CA PRO A 90 -11.65 -6.44 12.35
C PRO A 90 -10.36 -5.67 12.05
N GLN A 91 -9.23 -6.33 11.78
CA GLN A 91 -7.96 -5.65 11.51
C GLN A 91 -7.92 -5.08 10.10
N LEU A 92 -8.27 -5.88 9.10
CA LEU A 92 -8.30 -5.44 7.70
C LEU A 92 -9.18 -4.20 7.53
N ILE A 93 -10.44 -4.28 7.97
CA ILE A 93 -11.40 -3.20 7.77
C ILE A 93 -11.00 -1.96 8.56
N LYS A 94 -10.58 -2.12 9.82
CA LYS A 94 -10.18 -0.97 10.64
C LYS A 94 -9.03 -0.20 10.01
N ASN A 95 -7.99 -0.90 9.58
CA ASN A 95 -6.78 -0.26 9.07
C ASN A 95 -6.98 0.28 7.65
N PHE A 96 -7.73 -0.42 6.81
CA PHE A 96 -8.05 0.08 5.47
C PHE A 96 -8.96 1.31 5.52
N VAL A 97 -10.03 1.30 6.32
CA VAL A 97 -10.90 2.48 6.44
C VAL A 97 -10.15 3.66 7.04
N LYS A 98 -9.23 3.44 8.00
CA LYS A 98 -8.33 4.50 8.48
C LYS A 98 -7.48 5.08 7.34
N HIS A 99 -6.90 4.23 6.48
CA HIS A 99 -6.15 4.67 5.30
C HIS A 99 -7.01 5.52 4.37
N LEU A 100 -8.25 5.08 4.08
CA LEU A 100 -9.19 5.84 3.27
C LEU A 100 -9.42 7.24 3.85
N LEU A 101 -9.78 7.35 5.13
CA LEU A 101 -10.03 8.64 5.80
C LEU A 101 -8.85 9.62 5.75
N ILE A 102 -7.61 9.13 5.71
CA ILE A 102 -6.39 9.95 5.64
C ILE A 102 -6.14 10.48 4.22
N TYR A 103 -6.62 9.80 3.19
CA TYR A 103 -6.25 10.08 1.79
C TYR A 103 -7.44 10.43 0.90
N SER A 104 -8.68 10.39 1.39
CA SER A 104 -9.90 10.79 0.67
C SER A 104 -10.44 12.15 1.11
N ASP A 105 -11.24 12.77 0.23
CA ASP A 105 -11.94 14.04 0.47
C ASP A 105 -13.28 13.81 1.20
N THR A 106 -13.25 13.06 2.30
CA THR A 106 -14.45 12.70 3.06
C THR A 106 -15.03 13.93 3.78
N PRO A 107 -16.31 14.30 3.55
CA PRO A 107 -16.98 15.36 4.29
C PRO A 107 -16.91 15.14 5.80
N SER A 108 -16.78 16.23 6.57
CA SER A 108 -16.60 16.18 8.03
C SER A 108 -17.67 15.37 8.76
N GLU A 109 -18.93 15.43 8.31
CA GLU A 109 -20.03 14.67 8.90
C GLU A 109 -19.85 13.16 8.76
N ILE A 110 -19.48 12.70 7.55
CA ILE A 110 -19.20 11.30 7.25
C ILE A 110 -17.93 10.86 7.99
N TYR A 111 -16.89 11.69 7.97
CA TYR A 111 -15.65 11.41 8.68
C TYR A 111 -15.93 11.12 10.16
N ASN A 112 -16.68 12.00 10.83
CA ASN A 112 -16.95 11.89 12.26
C ASN A 112 -17.82 10.66 12.58
N ASP A 113 -18.84 10.35 11.77
CA ASP A 113 -19.66 9.15 11.93
C ASP A 113 -18.82 7.86 11.73
N VAL A 114 -18.06 7.76 10.64
CA VAL A 114 -17.19 6.60 10.36
C VAL A 114 -16.16 6.43 11.47
N TYR A 115 -15.56 7.51 11.93
CA TYR A 115 -14.56 7.51 12.99
C TYR A 115 -15.12 6.93 14.30
N SER A 116 -16.30 7.40 14.73
CA SER A 116 -16.96 6.90 15.94
C SER A 116 -17.27 5.40 15.87
N ARG A 117 -17.61 4.88 14.68
CA ARG A 117 -17.85 3.44 14.45
C ARG A 117 -16.57 2.62 14.44
N LEU A 118 -15.45 3.20 14.02
CA LEU A 118 -14.14 2.56 14.07
C LEU A 118 -13.63 2.44 15.50
N TYR A 119 -13.85 3.46 16.32
CA TYR A 119 -13.32 3.59 17.67
C TYR A 119 -14.45 3.91 18.68
N PRO A 120 -15.31 2.92 19.01
CA PRO A 120 -16.43 3.15 19.92
C PRO A 120 -16.00 3.34 21.38
N ASP A 121 -14.86 2.74 21.78
CA ASP A 121 -14.38 2.74 23.17
C ASP A 121 -13.41 3.89 23.47
N THR A 122 -12.98 4.66 22.46
CA THR A 122 -12.34 5.93 22.74
C THR A 122 -13.44 6.88 23.20
N CYS A 123 -13.46 7.22 24.49
CA CYS A 123 -14.12 8.44 24.97
C CYS A 123 -13.83 9.53 23.93
N GLN A 124 -14.85 10.28 23.50
CA GLN A 124 -14.72 11.32 22.48
C GLN A 124 -13.62 12.31 22.88
N ASP A 125 -12.40 11.96 22.55
CA ASP A 125 -11.22 12.72 22.86
C ASP A 125 -11.15 13.69 21.70
N GLU A 126 -11.78 14.85 21.88
CA GLU A 126 -11.70 15.97 20.93
C GLU A 126 -10.24 16.25 20.55
N ALA A 127 -9.29 15.93 21.45
CA ALA A 127 -7.87 15.99 21.18
C ALA A 127 -7.38 14.94 20.16
N LEU A 128 -7.94 13.74 20.10
CA LEU A 128 -7.58 12.72 19.10
C LEU A 128 -8.16 13.03 17.72
N GLU A 129 -9.40 13.52 17.65
CA GLU A 129 -10.01 14.00 16.39
C GLU A 129 -9.27 15.22 15.83
N GLY A 130 -8.93 16.18 16.71
CA GLY A 130 -8.11 17.35 16.36
C GLY A 130 -6.71 16.97 15.90
N ARG A 131 -6.05 16.02 16.58
CA ARG A 131 -4.72 15.54 16.18
C ARG A 131 -4.72 14.95 14.78
N LEU A 132 -5.66 14.10 14.42
CA LEU A 132 -5.67 13.51 13.07
C LEU A 132 -5.96 14.54 11.97
N LYS A 133 -6.85 15.52 12.23
CA LYS A 133 -7.12 16.61 11.28
C LYS A 133 -5.91 17.55 11.11
N GLU A 134 -5.16 17.81 12.19
CA GLU A 134 -3.96 18.66 12.15
C GLU A 134 -2.69 17.94 11.66
N GLU A 135 -2.58 16.64 11.90
CA GLU A 135 -1.42 15.80 11.58
C GLU A 135 -1.37 15.43 10.09
N TYR A 136 -2.53 15.34 9.43
CA TYR A 136 -2.64 14.94 8.03
C TYR A 136 -3.03 16.11 7.11
N LYS A 137 -2.07 17.02 6.90
CA LYS A 137 -2.13 18.14 5.93
C LYS A 137 -1.79 17.73 4.49
N ASN A 138 -1.73 16.43 4.21
CA ASN A 138 -1.45 15.91 2.89
C ASN A 138 -2.58 16.25 1.92
N ARG A 139 -2.21 16.45 0.64
CA ARG A 139 -3.18 16.48 -0.44
C ARG A 139 -3.94 15.16 -0.45
N ARG A 140 -5.28 15.22 -0.46
CA ARG A 140 -6.14 14.06 -0.64
C ARG A 140 -6.06 13.62 -2.11
N ILE A 141 -6.04 12.31 -2.33
CA ILE A 141 -5.72 11.68 -3.61
C ILE A 141 -6.80 10.74 -4.15
N TYR A 142 -7.80 10.37 -3.33
CA TYR A 142 -8.86 9.44 -3.73
C TYR A 142 -10.26 10.06 -3.91
N GLY A 143 -10.42 11.38 -3.80
CA GLY A 143 -11.74 12.02 -3.89
C GLY A 143 -12.74 11.36 -2.93
N LEU A 144 -13.95 11.06 -3.43
CA LEU A 144 -15.01 10.32 -2.75
C LEU A 144 -15.30 8.94 -3.37
N PHE A 145 -14.28 8.26 -3.89
CA PHE A 145 -14.41 6.90 -4.46
C PHE A 145 -15.48 6.79 -5.56
N GLU A 146 -15.59 7.82 -6.39
CA GLU A 146 -16.64 7.99 -7.39
C GLU A 146 -16.58 6.93 -8.50
N THR A 147 -15.40 6.32 -8.69
CA THR A 147 -15.18 5.29 -9.70
C THR A 147 -14.45 4.08 -9.13
N GLU A 148 -14.69 2.93 -9.75
CA GLU A 148 -14.05 1.66 -9.40
C GLU A 148 -12.52 1.77 -9.50
N LEU A 149 -12.03 2.53 -10.50
CA LEU A 149 -10.60 2.75 -10.69
C LEU A 149 -9.96 3.48 -9.51
N ILE A 150 -10.63 4.51 -8.98
CA ILE A 150 -10.15 5.25 -7.81
C ILE A 150 -10.11 4.35 -6.58
N TYR A 151 -11.16 3.55 -6.36
CA TYR A 151 -11.21 2.63 -5.23
C TYR A 151 -10.17 1.49 -5.35
N ALA A 152 -10.03 0.92 -6.55
CA ALA A 152 -8.99 -0.05 -6.86
C ALA A 152 -7.58 0.50 -6.59
N GLN A 153 -7.32 1.75 -6.97
CA GLN A 153 -6.05 2.41 -6.69
C GLN A 153 -5.82 2.55 -5.18
N ALA A 154 -6.84 2.96 -4.42
CA ALA A 154 -6.73 3.06 -2.96
C ALA A 154 -6.41 1.71 -2.30
N ILE A 155 -6.98 0.61 -2.80
CA ILE A 155 -6.64 -0.75 -2.34
C ILE A 155 -5.19 -1.09 -2.69
N ILE A 156 -4.76 -0.84 -3.93
CA ILE A 156 -3.40 -1.14 -4.39
C ILE A 156 -2.37 -0.37 -3.55
N ASP A 157 -2.60 0.91 -3.32
CA ASP A 157 -1.72 1.75 -2.52
C ASP A 157 -1.65 1.26 -1.08
N TYR A 158 -2.79 0.87 -0.50
CA TYR A 158 -2.84 0.28 0.84
C TYR A 158 -2.05 -1.04 0.94
N ILE A 159 -2.24 -1.95 -0.02
CA ILE A 159 -1.51 -3.23 -0.06
C ILE A 159 -0.02 -3.00 -0.29
N SER A 160 0.35 -2.04 -1.14
CA SER A 160 1.76 -1.70 -1.43
C SER A 160 2.52 -1.21 -0.19
N GLY A 161 1.80 -0.62 0.78
CA GLY A 161 2.35 -0.18 2.06
C GLY A 161 2.46 -1.27 3.13
N MET A 162 2.01 -2.50 2.84
CA MET A 162 2.05 -3.60 3.80
C MET A 162 3.46 -4.21 3.88
N THR A 163 3.83 -4.63 5.09
CA THR A 163 4.95 -5.57 5.27
C THR A 163 4.47 -7.01 5.05
N ASP A 164 5.36 -7.91 4.63
CA ASP A 164 5.05 -9.35 4.47
C ASP A 164 4.37 -9.93 5.71
N ARG A 165 4.89 -9.62 6.90
CA ARG A 165 4.34 -10.09 8.18
C ARG A 165 2.89 -9.65 8.34
N TYR A 166 2.62 -8.36 8.09
CA TYR A 166 1.28 -7.82 8.22
C TYR A 166 0.31 -8.39 7.18
N ALA A 167 0.73 -8.55 5.93
CA ALA A 167 -0.09 -9.17 4.89
C ALA A 167 -0.47 -10.63 5.24
N ILE A 168 0.48 -11.40 5.81
CA ILE A 168 0.22 -12.75 6.30
C ILE A 168 -0.78 -12.74 7.48
N GLU A 169 -0.64 -11.80 8.42
CA GLU A 169 -1.58 -11.64 9.54
C GLU A 169 -3.01 -11.37 9.06
N ILE A 170 -3.17 -10.45 8.10
CA ILE A 170 -4.46 -10.16 7.47
C ILE A 170 -4.99 -11.37 6.72
N PHE A 171 -4.16 -12.07 5.95
CA PHE A 171 -4.61 -13.27 5.24
C PHE A 171 -5.10 -14.35 6.20
N ASN A 172 -4.41 -14.54 7.33
CA ASN A 172 -4.84 -15.47 8.37
C ASN A 172 -6.15 -15.04 9.03
N GLU A 173 -6.46 -13.74 9.10
CA GLU A 173 -7.76 -13.23 9.51
C GLU A 173 -8.86 -13.63 8.52
N LEU A 174 -8.60 -13.56 7.20
CA LEU A 174 -9.59 -13.90 6.16
C LEU A 174 -10.08 -15.35 6.22
N ILE A 175 -9.23 -16.27 6.67
CA ILE A 175 -9.52 -17.72 6.69
C ILE A 175 -9.99 -18.23 8.06
N ARG A 176 -10.07 -17.36 9.08
CA ARG A 176 -10.58 -17.72 10.40
C ARG A 176 -12.11 -17.71 10.41
N TYR A 177 -12.70 -18.78 10.94
CA TYR A 177 -14.13 -18.96 11.13
C TYR A 177 -14.51 -18.84 12.61
#